data_AF-A0A1Q3WX96-F1
#
_entry.id   AF-A0A1Q3WX96-F1
#
_cell.length_a   1.000
_cell.length_b   1.000
_cell.length_c   1.000
_cell.angle_alpha   90.00
_cell.angle_beta   90.00
_cell.angle_gamma   90.00
#
_symmetry.space_group_name_H-M   'P 1'
#
loop_
_entity.id
_entity.type
_entity.pdbx_description
1 polymer ?
#
loop_
_entity_poly.entity_id
_entity_poly.type
_entity_poly.pdbx_seq_one_letter_code
_entity_poly.pdbx_strand_id
1 'polypeptide(L)'
;MSKYFLYLFLFTSILSCHSNKHTDKDITGEPSTYEYINDSIQQTLHIEPVNADTIRFTYSLSRYRGDTGLVIGGIAKGNHMADPETDEDEQGNAYPAMQYTYQDGNCLLAIRQRTDTNTMARVIAVDCGQKYPAHDLNSISVLRKKKE
;
A
#
# COMPACT_ATOMS: atom_id res chain seq x y z
N MET A 1 -37.73 -61.13 42.18
CA MET A 1 -36.40 -60.76 42.71
C MET A 1 -35.33 -61.48 41.91
N SER A 2 -34.59 -60.78 41.06
CA SER A 2 -33.29 -61.25 40.56
C SER A 2 -32.44 -60.04 40.22
N LYS A 3 -31.29 -59.96 40.88
CA LYS A 3 -30.24 -58.96 40.71
C LYS A 3 -29.31 -59.47 39.62
N TYR A 4 -28.93 -58.68 38.63
CA TYR A 4 -27.55 -58.64 38.13
C TYR A 4 -27.25 -57.28 37.53
N PHE A 5 -26.04 -56.85 37.79
CA PHE A 5 -25.49 -55.51 37.77
C PHE A 5 -24.18 -55.64 37.01
N LEU A 6 -23.97 -54.95 35.88
CA LEU A 6 -22.65 -54.46 35.44
C LEU A 6 -22.75 -53.71 34.10
N TYR A 7 -22.38 -52.42 34.15
CA TYR A 7 -21.50 -51.64 33.25
C TYR A 7 -21.55 -51.93 31.72
N LEU A 8 -21.48 -50.94 30.80
CA LEU A 8 -20.29 -50.11 30.54
C LEU A 8 -20.53 -49.29 29.23
N PHE A 9 -19.90 -48.10 29.18
CA PHE A 9 -19.52 -47.26 28.02
C PHE A 9 -20.53 -46.38 27.25
N LEU A 10 -20.41 -45.08 27.59
CA LEU A 10 -20.55 -43.89 26.73
C LEU A 10 -19.70 -44.00 25.45
N PHE A 11 -20.26 -43.59 24.31
CA PHE A 11 -19.54 -42.87 23.25
C PHE A 11 -20.50 -41.88 22.57
N THR A 12 -20.50 -40.64 23.04
CA THR A 12 -21.09 -39.50 22.36
C THR A 12 -20.14 -39.06 21.26
N SER A 13 -20.53 -39.27 20.00
CA SER A 13 -19.81 -38.74 18.84
C SER A 13 -20.06 -37.23 18.75
N ILE A 14 -19.10 -36.43 19.20
CA ILE A 14 -19.08 -34.99 18.96
C ILE A 14 -18.78 -34.82 17.47
N LEU A 15 -19.80 -34.43 16.70
CA LEU A 15 -19.64 -34.02 15.31
C LEU A 15 -18.78 -32.75 15.30
N SER A 16 -17.49 -32.90 15.01
CA SER A 16 -16.57 -31.78 14.84
C SER A 16 -17.00 -30.95 13.63
N CYS A 17 -17.48 -29.74 13.91
CA CYS A 17 -17.76 -28.72 12.92
C CYS A 17 -16.44 -28.27 12.28
N HIS A 18 -16.09 -28.82 11.10
CA HIS A 18 -15.00 -28.32 10.28
C HIS A 18 -15.47 -27.04 9.57
N SER A 19 -15.49 -25.93 10.30
CA SER A 19 -15.56 -24.61 9.69
C SER A 19 -14.13 -24.25 9.29
N ASN A 20 -13.85 -24.38 7.98
CA ASN A 20 -12.67 -23.81 7.36
C ASN A 20 -12.71 -22.30 7.58
N LYS A 21 -12.09 -21.85 8.67
CA LYS A 21 -11.71 -20.45 8.83
C LYS A 21 -10.68 -20.15 7.75
N HIS A 22 -11.12 -19.55 6.66
CA HIS A 22 -10.25 -18.67 5.89
C HIS A 22 -9.69 -17.67 6.89
N THR A 23 -8.46 -17.90 7.32
CA THR A 23 -7.66 -16.90 8.01
C THR A 23 -7.53 -15.73 7.05
N ASP A 24 -8.30 -14.68 7.30
CA ASP A 24 -7.95 -13.33 6.86
C ASP A 24 -6.48 -13.15 7.27
N LYS A 25 -5.62 -13.05 6.27
CA LYS A 25 -4.22 -12.70 6.47
C LYS A 25 -4.24 -11.26 6.97
N ASP A 26 -4.05 -11.11 8.26
CA ASP A 26 -3.79 -9.83 8.91
C ASP A 26 -2.47 -9.29 8.32
N ILE A 27 -2.58 -8.44 7.29
CA ILE A 27 -1.46 -7.67 6.74
C ILE A 27 -1.75 -6.22 7.08
N THR A 28 -1.39 -5.81 8.29
CA THR A 28 -1.29 -4.40 8.66
C THR A 28 0.19 -4.04 8.63
N GLY A 29 0.69 -3.60 7.47
CA GLY A 29 2.02 -3.00 7.41
C GLY A 29 2.05 -1.70 8.21
N GLU A 30 3.20 -1.33 8.75
CA GLU A 30 3.36 -0.07 9.47
C GLU A 30 3.26 1.13 8.52
N PRO A 31 2.60 2.23 8.95
CA PRO A 31 2.62 3.48 8.21
C PRO A 31 4.05 3.90 7.87
N SER A 32 4.23 4.48 6.69
CA SER A 32 5.55 4.85 6.19
C SER A 32 5.51 6.20 5.51
N THR A 33 6.55 7.01 5.74
CA THR A 33 6.72 8.31 5.07
C THR A 33 7.94 8.24 4.17
N TYR A 34 7.78 8.68 2.93
CA TYR A 34 8.81 8.76 1.92
C TYR A 34 9.03 10.22 1.52
N GLU A 35 10.29 10.62 1.34
CA GLU A 35 10.63 12.00 1.02
C GLU A 35 11.69 12.10 -0.07
N TYR A 36 11.59 13.18 -0.82
CA TYR A 36 12.64 13.73 -1.66
C TYR A 36 12.66 15.25 -1.44
N ILE A 37 13.84 15.79 -1.15
CA ILE A 37 14.03 17.21 -0.87
C ILE A 37 15.28 17.68 -1.62
N ASN A 38 15.14 18.77 -2.36
CA ASN A 38 16.25 19.54 -2.92
C ASN A 38 15.99 21.04 -2.77
N ASP A 39 16.90 21.88 -3.27
CA ASP A 39 16.84 23.35 -3.13
C ASP A 39 15.58 24.01 -3.74
N SER A 40 14.85 23.29 -4.58
CA SER A 40 13.70 23.82 -5.34
C SER A 40 12.38 23.18 -4.96
N ILE A 41 12.37 21.89 -4.62
CA ILE A 41 11.18 21.07 -4.49
C ILE A 41 11.30 20.14 -3.30
N GLN A 42 10.19 19.98 -2.58
CA GLN A 42 9.99 18.92 -1.60
C GLN A 42 8.77 18.08 -2.00
N GLN A 43 8.96 16.78 -2.04
CA GLN A 43 7.94 15.78 -2.29
C GLN A 43 7.86 14.86 -1.08
N THR A 44 6.66 14.67 -0.52
CA THR A 44 6.42 13.79 0.61
C THR A 44 5.26 12.88 0.31
N LEU A 45 5.44 11.57 0.48
CA LEU A 45 4.41 10.57 0.33
C LEU A 45 4.24 9.83 1.66
N HIS A 46 3.08 9.94 2.26
CA HIS A 46 2.67 9.14 3.39
C HIS A 46 1.81 7.98 2.90
N ILE A 47 2.09 6.76 3.38
CA ILE A 47 1.36 5.54 3.08
C ILE A 47 0.95 4.88 4.39
N GLU A 48 -0.33 4.56 4.51
CA GLU A 48 -0.91 3.78 5.59
C GLU A 48 -1.60 2.55 4.98
N PRO A 49 -1.09 1.33 5.21
CA PRO A 49 -1.74 0.11 4.77
C PRO A 49 -3.13 -0.04 5.39
N VAL A 50 -4.15 -0.29 4.56
CA VAL A 50 -5.54 -0.51 5.02
C VAL A 50 -5.86 -1.99 5.05
N ASN A 51 -5.39 -2.73 4.05
CA ASN A 51 -5.42 -4.18 3.96
C ASN A 51 -4.35 -4.64 2.95
N ALA A 52 -4.33 -5.94 2.63
CA ALA A 52 -3.37 -6.53 1.69
C ALA A 52 -3.31 -5.82 0.32
N ASP A 53 -4.45 -5.32 -0.15
CA ASP A 53 -4.60 -4.80 -1.51
C ASP A 53 -4.91 -3.30 -1.56
N THR A 54 -4.84 -2.60 -0.43
CA THR A 54 -5.31 -1.22 -0.35
C THR A 54 -4.44 -0.41 0.58
N ILE A 55 -4.08 0.79 0.13
CA ILE A 55 -3.39 1.79 0.94
C ILE A 55 -4.23 3.07 1.02
N ARG A 56 -4.16 3.73 2.17
CA ARG A 56 -4.47 5.15 2.29
C ARG A 56 -3.19 5.92 2.07
N PHE A 57 -3.25 7.00 1.31
CA PHE A 57 -2.06 7.82 1.05
C PHE A 57 -2.36 9.31 1.12
N THR A 58 -1.30 10.06 1.39
CA THR A 58 -1.25 11.51 1.22
C THR A 58 0.06 11.86 0.51
N TYR A 59 -0.03 12.54 -0.62
CA TYR A 59 1.09 13.04 -1.40
C TYR A 59 1.10 14.56 -1.38
N SER A 60 2.22 15.13 -0.95
CA SER A 60 2.45 16.57 -0.85
C SER A 60 3.60 16.98 -1.75
N LEU A 61 3.37 18.03 -2.55
CA LEU A 61 4.36 18.68 -3.39
C LEU A 61 4.44 20.15 -3.00
N SER A 62 5.61 20.61 -2.55
CA SER A 62 5.88 22.02 -2.30
C SER A 62 7.08 22.50 -3.13
N ARG A 63 7.03 23.77 -3.54
CA ARG A 63 8.13 24.45 -4.23
C ARG A 63 8.65 25.55 -3.31
N TYR A 64 9.97 25.63 -3.11
CA TYR A 64 10.57 26.64 -2.22
C TYR A 64 10.46 28.08 -2.79
N ARG A 65 10.32 28.21 -4.10
CA ARG A 65 10.16 29.50 -4.79
C ARG A 65 8.79 29.53 -5.48
N GLY A 66 7.77 29.93 -4.72
CA GLY A 66 6.38 30.05 -5.15
C GLY A 66 5.44 29.26 -4.24
N ASP A 67 4.50 29.95 -3.60
CA ASP A 67 3.57 29.45 -2.56
C ASP A 67 2.60 28.34 -3.00
N THR A 68 2.83 27.69 -4.14
CA THR A 68 1.95 26.65 -4.67
C THR A 68 2.34 25.29 -4.10
N GLY A 69 1.94 25.03 -2.86
CA GLY A 69 1.87 23.70 -2.29
C GLY A 69 0.61 22.97 -2.77
N LEU A 70 0.75 21.68 -3.09
CA LEU A 70 -0.37 20.80 -3.43
C LEU A 70 -0.35 19.58 -2.52
N VAL A 71 -1.52 19.20 -2.03
CA VAL A 71 -1.74 17.98 -1.27
C VAL A 71 -2.86 17.20 -1.93
N ILE A 72 -2.60 15.92 -2.23
CA ILE A 72 -3.58 14.97 -2.75
C ILE A 72 -3.56 13.76 -1.85
N GLY A 73 -4.72 13.21 -1.51
CA GLY A 73 -4.80 12.00 -0.73
C GLY A 73 -6.06 11.22 -1.03
N GLY A 74 -6.06 9.95 -0.66
CA GLY A 74 -7.18 9.06 -0.93
C GLY A 74 -6.84 7.60 -0.64
N ILE A 75 -7.66 6.72 -1.20
CA ILE A 75 -7.49 5.27 -1.11
C ILE A 75 -7.04 4.75 -2.47
N ALA A 76 -5.84 4.18 -2.54
CA ALA A 76 -5.29 3.56 -3.73
C ALA A 76 -5.38 2.03 -3.63
N LYS A 77 -5.69 1.36 -4.74
CA LYS A 77 -5.87 -0.09 -4.81
C LYS A 77 -4.68 -0.74 -5.52
N GLY A 78 -4.14 -1.78 -4.90
CA GLY A 78 -3.06 -2.59 -5.45
C GLY A 78 -3.56 -3.47 -6.58
N ASN A 79 -2.71 -3.70 -7.58
CA ASN A 79 -2.98 -4.67 -8.64
C ASN A 79 -2.21 -5.97 -8.40
N HIS A 80 -2.68 -6.78 -7.43
CA HIS A 80 -2.00 -8.01 -7.00
C HIS A 80 -2.10 -9.17 -7.99
N MET A 81 -2.93 -9.05 -9.03
CA MET A 81 -3.00 -10.04 -10.11
C MET A 81 -1.94 -9.80 -11.20
N ALA A 82 -1.23 -8.68 -11.15
CA ALA A 82 -0.11 -8.41 -12.03
C ALA A 82 1.20 -8.77 -11.34
N ASP A 83 2.17 -9.27 -12.12
CA ASP A 83 3.54 -9.44 -11.63
C ASP A 83 4.09 -8.08 -11.14
N PRO A 84 4.92 -8.04 -10.09
CA PRO A 84 5.56 -6.81 -9.66
C PRO A 84 6.31 -6.18 -10.83
N GLU A 85 5.97 -4.93 -11.11
CA GLU A 85 6.66 -4.17 -12.13
C GLU A 85 8.09 -3.86 -11.68
N THR A 86 8.99 -3.64 -12.62
CA THR A 86 10.37 -3.25 -12.30
C THR A 86 10.52 -1.74 -12.43
N ASP A 87 11.14 -1.11 -11.43
CA ASP A 87 11.60 0.27 -11.46
C ASP A 87 13.13 0.30 -11.36
N GLU A 88 13.75 1.43 -11.68
CA GLU A 88 15.19 1.66 -11.52
C GLU A 88 15.46 2.77 -10.51
N ASP A 89 16.47 2.64 -9.67
CA ASP A 89 16.93 3.73 -8.79
C ASP A 89 17.77 4.78 -9.54
N GLU A 90 18.25 5.82 -8.84
CA GLU A 90 19.08 6.86 -9.46
C GLU A 90 20.44 6.36 -9.98
N GLN A 91 20.86 5.14 -9.60
CA GLN A 91 22.08 4.50 -10.07
C GLN A 91 21.80 3.51 -11.22
N GLY A 92 20.54 3.35 -11.64
CA GLY A 92 20.13 2.39 -12.65
C GLY A 92 19.98 0.96 -12.14
N ASN A 93 19.95 0.75 -10.81
CA ASN A 93 19.69 -0.58 -10.27
C ASN A 93 18.19 -0.87 -10.31
N ALA A 94 17.83 -1.95 -11.00
CA ALA A 94 16.48 -2.46 -11.05
C ALA A 94 16.01 -2.96 -9.68
N TYR A 95 14.76 -2.69 -9.33
CA TYR A 95 14.10 -3.24 -8.14
C TYR A 95 12.62 -3.55 -8.43
N PRO A 96 12.05 -4.57 -7.78
CA PRO A 96 10.63 -4.89 -7.91
C PRO A 96 9.77 -3.87 -7.14
N ALA A 97 8.67 -3.44 -7.75
CA ALA A 97 7.73 -2.47 -7.21
C ALA A 97 6.28 -2.95 -7.29
N MET A 98 5.55 -2.81 -6.19
CA MET A 98 4.10 -2.98 -6.14
C MET A 98 3.44 -1.67 -6.56
N GLN A 99 2.45 -1.74 -7.44
CA GLN A 99 1.71 -0.56 -7.89
C GLN A 99 0.33 -0.49 -7.22
N TYR A 100 0.04 0.66 -6.63
CA TYR A 100 -1.28 1.05 -6.14
C TYR A 100 -1.81 2.21 -6.98
N THR A 101 -3.06 2.12 -7.43
CA THR A 101 -3.67 3.13 -8.29
C THR A 101 -4.81 3.86 -7.58
N TYR A 102 -4.76 5.18 -7.63
CA TYR A 102 -5.82 6.09 -7.25
C TYR A 102 -6.37 6.78 -8.49
N GLN A 103 -7.69 6.87 -8.60
CA GLN A 103 -8.36 7.53 -9.71
C GLN A 103 -9.41 8.50 -9.19
N ASP A 104 -9.40 9.71 -9.74
CA ASP A 104 -10.32 10.78 -9.37
C ASP A 104 -10.66 11.61 -10.61
N GLY A 105 -11.81 11.29 -11.19
CA GLY A 105 -12.18 11.74 -12.54
C GLY A 105 -11.18 11.19 -13.57
N ASN A 106 -10.60 12.10 -14.36
CA ASN A 106 -9.59 11.78 -15.37
C ASN A 106 -8.16 11.73 -14.82
N CYS A 107 -7.94 12.16 -13.57
CA CYS A 107 -6.61 12.12 -12.97
C CYS A 107 -6.36 10.72 -12.38
N LEU A 108 -5.29 10.08 -12.85
CA LEU A 108 -4.83 8.79 -12.37
C LEU A 108 -3.45 8.95 -11.72
N LEU A 109 -3.32 8.50 -10.47
CA LEU A 109 -2.06 8.44 -9.73
C LEU A 109 -1.68 6.99 -9.48
N ALA A 110 -0.50 6.60 -9.94
CA ALA A 110 0.12 5.33 -9.62
C ALA A 110 1.22 5.54 -8.57
N ILE A 111 1.06 4.89 -7.41
CA ILE A 111 2.03 4.86 -6.33
C ILE A 111 2.76 3.52 -6.44
N ARG A 112 4.07 3.58 -6.70
CA ARG A 112 4.91 2.40 -6.89
C ARG A 112 5.85 2.28 -5.70
N GLN A 113 5.71 1.23 -4.90
CA GLN A 113 6.48 1.01 -3.68
C GLN A 113 7.38 -0.22 -3.84
N ARG A 114 8.66 -0.09 -3.52
CA ARG A 114 9.62 -1.20 -3.60
C ARG A 114 9.20 -2.35 -2.66
N THR A 115 9.06 -3.57 -3.19
CA THR A 115 8.38 -4.67 -2.49
C THR A 115 9.21 -5.40 -1.46
N ASP A 116 10.52 -5.50 -1.66
CA ASP A 116 11.41 -6.31 -0.82
C ASP A 116 11.77 -5.64 0.51
N THR A 117 11.91 -4.31 0.50
CA THR A 117 12.46 -3.53 1.61
C THR A 117 11.57 -2.38 2.04
N ASN A 118 10.58 -2.00 1.21
CA ASN A 118 9.73 -0.82 1.44
C ASN A 118 10.53 0.48 1.65
N THR A 119 11.76 0.56 1.14
CA THR A 119 12.67 1.72 1.37
C THR A 119 12.53 2.83 0.33
N MET A 120 11.82 2.56 -0.77
CA MET A 120 11.71 3.43 -1.93
C MET A 120 10.27 3.47 -2.42
N ALA A 121 9.85 4.63 -2.92
CA ALA A 121 8.57 4.80 -3.60
C ALA A 121 8.67 5.81 -4.75
N ARG A 122 7.73 5.74 -5.70
CA ARG A 122 7.53 6.70 -6.78
C ARG A 122 6.05 7.03 -6.93
N VAL A 123 5.77 8.23 -7.44
CA VAL A 123 4.43 8.68 -7.80
C VAL A 123 4.45 9.02 -9.28
N ILE A 124 3.57 8.40 -10.06
CA ILE A 124 3.41 8.66 -11.49
C ILE A 124 1.99 9.17 -11.70
N ALA A 125 1.86 10.29 -12.40
CA ALA A 125 0.58 10.95 -12.66
C ALA A 125 0.26 10.92 -14.16
N VAL A 126 -0.97 10.51 -14.48
CA VAL A 126 -1.50 10.47 -15.85
C VAL A 126 -2.75 11.32 -15.90
N ASP A 127 -2.84 12.21 -16.90
CA ASP A 127 -3.99 13.07 -17.20
C ASP A 127 -4.49 13.96 -16.04
N CYS A 128 -3.62 14.28 -15.08
CA CYS A 128 -3.95 15.11 -13.93
C CYS A 128 -3.90 16.62 -14.18
N GLY A 129 -3.35 17.07 -15.32
CA GLY A 129 -3.10 18.49 -15.60
C GLY A 129 -4.36 19.36 -15.71
N GLN A 130 -5.51 18.78 -16.05
CA GLN A 130 -6.79 19.51 -16.04
C GLN A 130 -7.26 19.83 -14.61
N LYS A 131 -7.03 18.90 -13.68
CA LYS A 131 -7.48 19.02 -12.29
C LYS A 131 -6.50 19.83 -11.44
N TYR A 132 -5.20 19.65 -11.68
CA TYR A 132 -4.12 20.31 -10.97
C TYR A 132 -3.26 21.11 -11.95
N PRO A 133 -3.82 22.18 -12.56
CA PRO A 133 -3.05 23.02 -13.46
C PRO A 133 -1.86 23.63 -12.72
N ALA A 134 -0.73 23.76 -13.40
CA ALA A 134 0.57 24.22 -12.86
C ALA A 134 1.33 23.26 -11.92
N HIS A 135 0.81 22.07 -11.63
CA HIS A 135 1.51 21.07 -10.82
C HIS A 135 1.88 19.84 -11.64
N ASP A 136 3.18 19.54 -11.73
CA ASP A 136 3.65 18.22 -12.18
C ASP A 136 3.67 17.30 -10.96
N LEU A 137 2.73 16.34 -10.96
CA LEU A 137 2.52 15.41 -9.86
C LEU A 137 3.45 14.20 -9.90
N ASN A 138 4.25 14.04 -10.95
CA ASN A 138 5.25 13.00 -11.00
C ASN A 138 6.33 13.24 -9.94
N SER A 139 6.73 12.17 -9.24
CA SER A 139 7.92 12.20 -8.42
C SER A 139 9.14 12.48 -9.31
N ILE A 140 9.93 13.50 -8.96
CA ILE A 140 11.07 13.93 -9.77
C ILE A 140 12.25 12.96 -9.62
N SER A 141 12.30 12.25 -8.49
CA SER A 141 13.26 11.20 -8.19
C SER A 141 12.57 10.07 -7.41
N VAL A 142 13.33 9.03 -7.04
CA VAL A 142 12.84 8.04 -6.08
C VAL A 142 12.67 8.72 -4.71
N LEU A 143 11.49 8.57 -4.12
CA LEU A 143 11.22 8.99 -2.75
C LEU A 143 11.80 7.94 -1.79
N ARG A 144 12.55 8.38 -0.78
CA ARG A 144 13.23 7.48 0.17
C ARG A 144 12.47 7.44 1.48
N LYS A 145 12.32 6.24 2.06
CA LYS A 145 11.67 6.07 3.36
C LYS A 145 12.45 6.85 4.42
N LYS A 146 11.75 7.75 5.12
CA LYS A 146 12.29 8.52 6.24
C LYS A 146 12.64 7.56 7.37
N LYS A 147 13.85 7.69 7.92
CA LYS A 147 14.24 6.96 9.13
C LYS A 147 13.55 7.61 10.32
N GLU A 148 12.91 6.79 11.15
CA GLU A 148 12.37 7.20 12.45
C GLU A 148 13.49 7.52 13.44
#